data_AF-R7V3L1-F1
#
_entry.id   AF-R7V3L1-F1
#
_cell.length_a   1.000
_cell.length_b   1.000
_cell.length_c   1.000
_cell.angle_alpha   90.00
_cell.angle_beta   90.00
_cell.angle_gamma   90.00
#
_symmetry.space_group_name_H-M   'P 1'
#
loop_
_entity.id
_entity.type
_entity.pdbx_description
1 polymer ?
#
loop_
_entity_poly.entity_id
_entity_poly.type
_entity_poly.pdbx_seq_one_letter_code
_entity_poly.pdbx_strand_id
1 'polypeptide(L)' 'IAHQISPPFAYIINLIFETSSVPDELKFANVTPIFKAENPAELQNYRLISVLPAFSKILERLI' A
#
# COMPACT_ATOMS: atom_id res chain seq x y z
N ILE A 1 -0.59 7.41 21.35
CA ILE A 1 -0.85 7.42 19.89
C ILE A 1 -1.34 6.05 19.41
N ALA A 2 -0.56 4.97 19.49
CA ALA A 2 -1.01 3.64 19.04
C ALA A 2 -2.35 3.19 19.67
N HIS A 3 -2.51 3.35 20.99
CA HIS A 3 -3.77 3.01 21.68
C HIS A 3 -5.01 3.76 21.14
N GLN A 4 -4.82 4.93 20.52
CA GLN A 4 -5.91 5.74 19.98
C GLN A 4 -6.23 5.38 18.52
N ILE A 5 -5.24 4.85 17.78
CA ILE A 5 -5.36 4.53 16.35
C ILE A 5 -5.75 3.06 16.15
N SER A 6 -5.25 2.14 16.99
CA SER A 6 -5.53 0.71 16.82
C SER A 6 -7.01 0.35 16.88
N PRO A 7 -7.83 0.87 17.82
CA PRO A 7 -9.26 0.55 17.87
C PRO A 7 -10.04 0.96 16.60
N PRO A 8 -9.96 2.22 16.10
CA PRO A 8 -10.67 2.58 14.87
C PRO A 8 -10.10 1.87 13.64
N PHE A 9 -8.79 1.61 13.61
CA PHE A 9 -8.22 0.86 12.49
C PHE A 9 -8.68 -0.60 12.45
N ALA A 10 -8.76 -1.27 13.61
CA ALA A 10 -9.31 -2.63 13.70
C ALA A 10 -10.78 -2.68 13.27
N TYR A 11 -11.57 -1.67 13.64
CA TYR A 11 -12.95 -1.54 13.16
C TYR A 11 -13.02 -1.46 11.63
N ILE A 12 -12.17 -0.62 11.00
CA ILE A 12 -12.10 -0.50 9.53
C ILE A 12 -11.71 -1.83 8.89
N ILE A 13 -10.69 -2.53 9.40
CA ILE A 13 -10.25 -3.84 8.89
C ILE A 13 -11.39 -4.86 8.94
N ASN A 14 -12.09 -4.97 10.07
CA ASN A 14 -13.21 -5.89 10.21
C ASN A 14 -14.34 -5.55 9.22
N LEU A 15 -14.64 -4.26 9.03
CA LEU A 15 -15.62 -3.82 8.05
C LEU A 15 -15.21 -4.19 6.62
N ILE A 16 -13.92 -4.09 6.29
CA ILE A 16 -13.39 -4.53 4.98
C ILE A 16 -13.63 -6.03 4.79
N PHE A 17 -13.37 -6.86 5.80
CA PHE A 17 -13.62 -8.30 5.72
C PHE A 17 -15.11 -8.65 5.60
N GLU A 18 -15.97 -7.96 6.36
CA GLU A 18 -17.43 -8.17 6.31
C GLU A 18 -18.03 -7.75 4.96
N THR A 19 -17.57 -6.62 4.40
CA THR A 19 -18.13 -6.03 3.18
C THR A 19 -17.39 -6.44 1.91
N SER A 20 -16.21 -7.06 2.04
CA SER A 20 -15.28 -7.34 0.93
C SER A 20 -14.94 -6.10 0.09
N SER A 21 -14.98 -4.90 0.70
CA SER A 21 -14.72 -3.63 0.03
C SER A 21 -13.63 -2.84 0.75
N VAL A 22 -12.57 -2.50 0.03
CA VAL A 22 -11.46 -1.69 0.55
C VAL A 22 -11.70 -0.21 0.22
N PRO A 23 -11.45 0.75 1.14
CA PRO A 23 -11.48 2.17 0.85
C PRO A 23 -10.40 2.59 -0.16
N ASP A 24 -10.66 3.60 -0.98
CA ASP A 24 -9.70 4.05 -2.01
C ASP A 24 -8.45 4.70 -1.41
N GLU A 25 -8.57 5.26 -0.21
CA GLU A 25 -7.46 5.79 0.60
C GLU A 25 -6.46 4.71 1.02
N LEU A 26 -6.86 3.44 1.00
CA LEU A 26 -5.97 2.29 1.23
C LEU A 26 -5.50 1.63 -0.07
N LYS A 27 -6.01 2.05 -1.24
CA LYS A 27 -5.61 1.50 -2.55
C LYS A 27 -4.60 2.36 -3.28
N PHE A 28 -4.45 3.64 -2.92
CA PHE A 28 -3.50 4.51 -3.61
C PHE A 28 -2.05 4.06 -3.37
N ALA A 29 -1.17 4.37 -4.32
CA ALA A 29 0.27 4.14 -4.17
C ALA A 29 1.07 5.25 -4.85
N ASN A 30 2.19 5.62 -4.24
CA ASN A 30 3.16 6.50 -4.88
C ASN A 30 4.07 5.64 -5.76
N VAL A 31 3.92 5.76 -7.08
CA VAL A 31 4.67 4.97 -8.06
C VAL A 31 5.90 5.76 -8.49
N THR A 32 7.09 5.20 -8.27
CA THR A 32 8.38 5.84 -8.64
C THR A 32 9.22 4.88 -9.50
N PRO A 33 9.71 5.31 -10.68
CA PRO A 33 10.69 4.55 -11.44
C PRO A 33 12.05 4.58 -10.75
N ILE A 34 12.62 3.41 -10.49
CA ILE A 34 13.97 3.24 -9.93
C ILE A 34 14.84 2.53 -10.95
N PHE A 35 15.99 3.14 -11.27
CA PHE A 35 16.96 2.55 -12.19
C PHE A 35 17.50 1.23 -11.60
N LYS A 36 17.49 0.16 -12.42
CA LYS A 36 17.94 -1.17 -12.00
C LYS A 36 19.39 -1.44 -12.40
N ALA A 37 19.71 -1.38 -13.69
CA ALA A 37 21.02 -1.69 -14.27
C ALA A 37 21.07 -1.32 -15.77
N GLU A 38 22.24 -1.44 -16.41
CA GLU A 38 22.49 -1.16 -17.83
C GLU A 38 22.49 0.33 -18.22
N ASN A 39 21.66 0.71 -19.20
CA ASN A 39 21.65 2.04 -19.79
C ASN A 39 20.51 2.89 -19.18
N PRO A 40 20.80 3.99 -18.46
CA PRO A 40 19.77 4.85 -17.88
C PRO A 40 18.96 5.65 -18.91
N ALA A 41 19.35 5.66 -20.18
CA ALA A 41 18.56 6.27 -21.26
C ALA A 41 17.39 5.38 -21.72
N GLU A 42 17.37 4.10 -21.34
CA GLU A 42 16.34 3.16 -21.77
C GLU A 42 15.32 2.91 -20.66
N LEU A 43 14.04 3.14 -20.94
CA LEU A 43 12.95 3.00 -19.96
C LEU A 43 12.82 1.57 -19.39
N GLN A 44 13.13 0.55 -20.19
CA GLN A 44 13.11 -0.86 -19.79
C GLN A 44 14.06 -1.19 -18.63
N ASN A 45 15.06 -0.34 -18.41
CA ASN A 45 16.06 -0.50 -17.35
C ASN A 45 15.61 0.08 -16.01
N TYR A 46 14.40 0.63 -15.94
CA TYR A 46 13.76 1.09 -14.71
C TYR A 46 12.70 0.10 -14.23
N ARG A 47 12.57 0.01 -12.91
CA ARG A 47 11.47 -0.70 -12.25
C ARG A 47 10.54 0.31 -11.61
N LEU A 48 9.24 0.20 -11.87
CA LEU A 48 8.24 0.95 -11.12
C LEU A 48 8.07 0.32 -9.75
N ILE A 49 8.32 1.10 -8.70
CA ILE A 49 8.09 0.70 -7.32
C ILE A 49 6.87 1.47 -6.80
N SER A 50 5.86 0.72 -6.35
CA SER A 50 4.66 1.27 -5.72
C SER A 50 4.85 1.31 -4.21
N VAL A 51 4.86 2.51 -3.63
CA VAL A 51 4.88 2.70 -2.18
C VAL A 51 3.45 2.91 -1.70
N LEU A 52 2.89 1.88 -1.08
CA LEU A 52 1.54 1.91 -0.50
C LEU A 52 1.55 2.56 0.89
N PRO A 53 0.39 3.09 1.35
CA PRO A 53 0.18 3.51 2.73
C PRO A 53 0.56 2.41 3.73
N ALA A 54 1.08 2.82 4.89
CA ALA A 54 1.49 1.88 5.94
C ALA A 54 0.33 0.96 6.38
N PHE A 55 -0.89 1.49 6.44
CA PHE A 55 -2.09 0.74 6.78
C PHE A 55 -2.46 -0.31 5.72
N SER A 56 -2.27 -0.02 4.44
CA SER A 56 -2.49 -0.99 3.35
C SER A 56 -1.55 -2.19 3.49
N LYS A 57 -0.27 -1.95 3.80
CA LYS A 57 0.69 -3.03 4.07
C LYS A 57 0.33 -3.87 5.29
N ILE A 58 -0.35 -3.29 6.28
CA ILE A 58 -0.84 -4.06 7.44
C ILE A 58 -2.02 -4.94 7.01
N LEU A 59 -2.97 -4.39 6.25
CA LEU A 59 -4.10 -5.15 5.70
C LEU A 59 -3.64 -6.31 4.83
N GLU A 60 -2.67 -6.10 3.93
CA GLU A 60 -2.09 -7.15 3.08
C GLU A 60 -1.52 -8.34 3.87
N ARG A 61 -1.05 -8.13 5.10
CA ARG A 61 -0.52 -9.20 5.94
C ARG A 61 -1.60 -9.99 6.68
N LEU A 62 -2.82 -9.46 6.71
CA LEU A 62 -3.98 -10.10 7.35
C LEU A 62 -4.81 -10.92 6.35
N ILE A 63 -4.53 -10.76 5.05
CA ILE A 63 -5.10 -11.52 3.93
C ILE A 63 -4.13 -12.65 3.56
#